data_AF-A0A838WV90-F1
#
_entry.id   AF-A0A838WV90-F1
#
_cell.length_a   1.000
_cell.length_b   1.000
_cell.length_c   1.000
_cell.angle_alpha   90.00
_cell.angle_beta   90.00
_cell.angle_gamma   90.00
#
_symmetry.space_group_name_H-M   'P 1'
#
loop_
_entity.id
_entity.type
_entity.pdbx_description
1 polymer ?
#
loop_
_entity_poly.entity_id
_entity_poly.type
_entity_poly.pdbx_seq_one_letter_code
_entity_poly.pdbx_strand_id
1 'polypeptide(L)'
;MSENTDWSKSTIWNRRRLLQMGLAGGGLIGSSVILRMVNSYNNAVKIPPTEMTESQEATKPMQVLRSFEYGTLKQENGRNIREFELIAGTSTIHLNSLVSYNIWDLNGRIPGPTLRAKAGERIRVLFLNQAGHSHS
;
A
#
# COMPACT_ATOMS: atom_id res chain seq x y z
N MET A 1 -25.15 74.88 -37.89
CA MET A 1 -25.83 75.07 -36.59
C MET A 1 -26.37 73.73 -36.13
N SER A 2 -26.26 73.23 -34.92
CA SER A 2 -25.52 73.62 -33.69
C SER A 2 -25.91 72.55 -32.65
N GLU A 3 -24.90 72.06 -31.92
CA GLU A 3 -24.89 71.63 -30.52
C GLU A 3 -25.68 70.39 -30.00
N ASN A 4 -25.00 69.77 -29.01
CA ASN A 4 -25.24 68.54 -28.25
C ASN A 4 -26.46 68.62 -27.31
N THR A 5 -27.03 67.46 -26.91
CA THR A 5 -27.23 67.10 -25.48
C THR A 5 -27.50 65.59 -25.30
N ASP A 6 -26.81 64.99 -24.33
CA ASP A 6 -26.95 63.62 -23.81
C ASP A 6 -28.16 63.51 -22.84
N TRP A 7 -28.86 62.36 -22.76
CA TRP A 7 -29.30 61.65 -21.53
C TRP A 7 -30.44 60.63 -21.70
N SER A 8 -30.27 59.50 -21.00
CA SER A 8 -31.28 58.67 -20.30
C SER A 8 -31.92 57.45 -21.00
N LYS A 9 -31.33 56.27 -20.75
CA LYS A 9 -32.00 54.96 -20.78
C LYS A 9 -32.95 54.83 -19.59
N SER A 10 -34.21 54.47 -19.82
CA SER A 10 -35.11 53.94 -18.77
C SER A 10 -35.73 52.61 -19.22
N THR A 11 -35.34 51.50 -18.60
CA THR A 11 -35.98 50.85 -17.43
C THR A 11 -37.12 49.90 -17.81
N ILE A 12 -36.78 48.80 -18.50
CA ILE A 12 -37.66 47.61 -18.61
C ILE A 12 -36.97 46.29 -18.25
N TRP A 13 -35.66 46.29 -17.97
CA TRP A 13 -34.92 45.06 -17.68
C TRP A 13 -34.13 45.20 -16.38
N ASN A 14 -34.79 44.92 -15.26
CA ASN A 14 -34.14 44.94 -13.95
C ASN A 14 -33.87 43.52 -13.45
N ARG A 15 -32.58 43.23 -13.19
CA ARG A 15 -32.01 41.92 -12.83
C ARG A 15 -32.69 41.23 -11.64
N ARG A 16 -33.35 42.02 -10.78
CA ARG A 16 -34.08 41.55 -9.61
C ARG A 16 -35.34 40.75 -9.94
N ARG A 17 -36.00 41.00 -11.09
CA ARG A 17 -37.16 40.20 -11.54
C ARG A 17 -36.75 38.85 -12.14
N LEU A 18 -35.54 38.73 -12.70
CA LEU A 18 -34.98 37.46 -13.18
C LEU A 18 -34.71 36.49 -12.02
N LEU A 19 -34.17 36.99 -10.90
CA LEU A 19 -33.96 36.18 -9.69
C LEU A 19 -35.27 35.65 -9.08
N GLN A 20 -36.36 36.42 -9.16
CA GLN A 20 -37.67 35.96 -8.69
C GLN A 20 -38.22 34.81 -9.54
N MET A 21 -37.98 34.80 -10.86
CA MET A 21 -38.43 33.71 -11.73
C MET A 21 -37.56 32.44 -11.58
N GLY A 22 -36.26 32.59 -11.27
CA GLY A 22 -35.36 31.45 -11.02
C GLY A 22 -35.71 30.63 -9.76
N LEU A 23 -36.27 31.26 -8.73
CA LEU A 23 -36.67 30.59 -7.48
C LEU A 23 -37.93 29.71 -7.63
N ALA A 24 -38.82 30.01 -8.57
CA ALA A 24 -40.09 29.30 -8.71
C ALA A 24 -40.00 28.01 -9.55
N GLY A 25 -39.05 27.91 -10.50
CA GLY A 25 -38.96 26.78 -11.44
C GLY A 25 -37.93 25.69 -11.08
N GLY A 26 -36.87 26.03 -10.33
CA GLY A 26 -35.72 25.14 -10.12
C GLY A 26 -35.71 24.32 -8.83
N GLY A 27 -36.73 24.47 -7.96
CA GLY A 27 -36.71 23.90 -6.61
C GLY A 27 -36.82 22.37 -6.55
N LEU A 28 -37.78 21.77 -7.27
CA LEU A 28 -38.13 20.35 -7.08
C LEU A 28 -37.18 19.38 -7.82
N ILE A 29 -36.83 19.67 -9.07
CA ILE A 29 -35.92 18.80 -9.84
C ILE A 29 -34.48 18.98 -9.36
N GLY A 30 -34.02 20.22 -9.14
CA GLY A 30 -32.69 20.50 -8.60
C GLY A 30 -32.48 19.89 -7.21
N SER A 31 -33.46 20.00 -6.32
CA SER A 31 -33.41 19.39 -4.99
C SER A 31 -33.33 17.86 -5.06
N SER A 32 -34.11 17.20 -5.92
CA SER A 32 -34.10 15.72 -6.01
C SER A 32 -32.76 15.14 -6.48
N VAL A 33 -32.08 15.82 -7.41
CA VAL A 33 -30.75 15.42 -7.90
C VAL A 33 -29.69 15.66 -6.83
N ILE A 34 -29.76 16.81 -6.14
CA ILE A 34 -28.83 17.14 -5.04
C ILE A 34 -29.00 16.15 -3.88
N LEU A 35 -30.23 15.83 -3.46
CA LEU A 35 -30.48 14.89 -2.36
C LEU A 35 -30.00 13.47 -2.69
N ARG A 36 -30.14 13.01 -3.94
CA ARG A 36 -29.56 11.71 -4.37
C ARG A 36 -28.02 11.74 -4.35
N MET A 37 -27.40 12.84 -4.76
CA MET A 37 -25.94 12.96 -4.78
C MET A 37 -25.36 13.01 -3.36
N VAL A 38 -26.00 13.73 -2.44
CA VAL A 38 -25.61 13.79 -1.03
C VAL A 38 -25.79 12.43 -0.34
N ASN A 39 -26.86 11.69 -0.64
CA ASN A 39 -27.06 10.36 -0.07
C ASN A 39 -26.06 9.32 -0.62
N SER A 40 -25.57 9.51 -1.87
CA SER A 40 -24.55 8.62 -2.45
C SER A 40 -23.16 8.79 -1.84
N TYR A 41 -22.83 9.96 -1.28
CA TYR A 41 -21.55 10.18 -0.59
C TYR A 41 -21.47 9.49 0.78
N ASN A 42 -22.62 9.22 1.42
CA ASN A 42 -22.67 8.63 2.76
C ASN A 42 -22.59 7.09 2.79
N ASN A 43 -22.59 6.43 1.63
CA ASN A 43 -22.42 4.97 1.52
C ASN A 43 -20.95 4.56 1.29
N ALA A 44 -20.00 5.33 1.81
CA ALA A 44 -18.65 4.82 1.99
C ALA A 44 -18.70 3.74 3.07
N VAL A 45 -18.53 2.48 2.68
CA VAL A 45 -18.38 1.36 3.60
C VAL A 45 -17.25 1.71 4.57
N LYS A 46 -17.61 2.02 5.82
CA LYS A 46 -16.64 2.30 6.88
C LYS A 46 -16.02 0.98 7.29
N ILE A 47 -14.89 0.65 6.66
CA ILE A 47 -14.07 -0.48 7.08
C ILE A 47 -13.45 -0.05 8.42
N PRO A 48 -13.76 -0.72 9.54
CA PRO A 48 -13.07 -0.43 10.80
C PRO A 48 -11.56 -0.56 10.56
N PRO A 49 -10.72 0.28 11.18
CA PRO A 49 -9.28 0.12 11.09
C PRO A 49 -8.95 -1.31 11.50
N THR A 50 -8.41 -2.11 10.57
CA THR A 50 -7.87 -3.41 10.95
C THR A 50 -6.63 -3.10 11.78
N GLU A 51 -6.69 -3.31 13.09
CA GLU A 51 -5.50 -3.34 13.94
C GLU A 51 -4.68 -4.59 13.56
N MET A 52 -4.09 -4.58 12.37
CA MET A 52 -2.99 -5.47 12.06
C MET A 52 -1.79 -4.87 12.77
N THR A 53 -1.52 -5.34 13.99
CA THR A 53 -0.21 -5.16 14.60
C THR A 53 0.82 -5.52 13.54
N GLU A 54 1.75 -4.61 13.22
CA GLU A 54 2.80 -4.86 12.22
C GLU A 54 3.40 -6.25 12.48
N SER A 55 3.34 -7.10 11.45
CA SER A 55 3.86 -8.46 11.54
C SER A 55 5.32 -8.38 11.98
N GLN A 56 5.64 -9.10 13.05
CA GLN A 56 6.95 -9.07 13.69
C GLN A 56 8.10 -9.28 12.68
N GLU A 57 9.29 -8.79 13.03
CA GLU A 57 10.46 -8.69 12.15
C GLU A 57 10.76 -9.97 11.34
N ALA A 58 10.52 -11.15 11.93
CA ALA A 58 10.70 -12.45 11.32
C ALA A 58 9.73 -12.78 10.15
N THR A 59 8.60 -12.09 10.02
CA THR A 59 7.58 -12.35 8.99
C THR A 59 7.23 -11.06 8.25
N LYS A 60 7.93 -10.78 7.13
CA LYS A 60 7.65 -9.63 6.25
C LYS A 60 7.27 -10.09 4.83
N PRO A 61 6.03 -10.58 4.61
CA PRO A 61 5.68 -11.29 3.38
C PRO A 61 5.91 -10.46 2.11
N MET A 62 5.53 -9.18 2.13
CA MET A 62 5.67 -8.31 0.95
C MET A 62 7.13 -8.03 0.58
N GLN A 63 8.05 -8.06 1.56
CA GLN A 63 9.48 -7.90 1.33
C GLN A 63 10.08 -9.18 0.72
N VAL A 64 9.69 -10.34 1.23
CA VAL A 64 10.17 -11.66 0.78
C VAL A 64 9.93 -11.89 -0.71
N LEU A 65 8.80 -11.39 -1.26
CA LEU A 65 8.47 -11.55 -2.68
C LEU A 65 9.51 -10.93 -3.63
N ARG A 66 10.32 -9.98 -3.14
CA ARG A 66 11.28 -9.24 -3.95
C ARG A 66 12.71 -9.30 -3.43
N SER A 67 12.92 -9.82 -2.22
CA SER A 67 14.25 -9.93 -1.62
C SER A 67 14.93 -11.23 -2.05
N PHE A 68 16.01 -11.09 -2.80
CA PHE A 68 16.85 -12.20 -3.24
C PHE A 68 18.23 -12.03 -2.61
N GLU A 69 18.70 -13.10 -1.96
CA GLU A 69 20.05 -13.17 -1.43
C GLU A 69 20.97 -13.64 -2.55
N TYR A 70 21.93 -12.80 -2.93
CA TYR A 70 22.88 -13.13 -3.98
C TYR A 70 24.15 -13.76 -3.41
N GLY A 71 24.40 -13.70 -2.10
CA GLY A 71 25.62 -14.26 -1.51
C GLY A 71 26.89 -13.68 -2.10
N THR A 72 28.02 -14.34 -1.83
CA THR A 72 29.36 -13.88 -2.23
C THR A 72 29.89 -14.72 -3.38
N LEU A 73 30.28 -14.08 -4.48
CA LEU A 73 30.93 -14.77 -5.60
C LEU A 73 32.44 -14.89 -5.35
N LYS A 74 32.95 -16.10 -5.39
CA LYS A 74 34.37 -16.47 -5.27
C LYS A 74 34.81 -17.25 -6.50
N GLN A 75 36.11 -17.25 -6.76
CA GLN A 75 36.74 -18.03 -7.82
C GLN A 75 37.79 -18.95 -7.19
N GLU A 76 37.61 -20.26 -7.37
CA GLU A 76 38.53 -21.27 -6.85
C GLU A 76 38.83 -22.27 -7.96
N ASN A 77 40.11 -22.47 -8.28
CA ASN A 77 40.57 -23.38 -9.34
C ASN A 77 39.88 -23.16 -10.70
N GLY A 78 39.65 -21.89 -11.07
CA GLY A 78 38.98 -21.51 -12.33
C GLY A 78 37.46 -21.74 -12.34
N ARG A 79 36.85 -22.07 -11.20
CA ARG A 79 35.41 -22.27 -11.07
C ARG A 79 34.76 -21.17 -10.22
N ASN A 80 33.69 -20.59 -10.74
CA ASN A 80 32.81 -19.70 -9.98
C ASN A 80 32.10 -20.47 -8.85
N ILE A 81 32.26 -19.99 -7.63
CA ILE A 81 31.57 -20.48 -6.43
C ILE A 81 30.74 -19.34 -5.85
N ARG A 82 29.43 -19.54 -5.70
CA ARG A 82 28.56 -18.62 -4.96
C ARG A 82 28.33 -19.17 -3.57
N GLU A 83 28.83 -18.43 -2.58
CA GLU A 83 28.80 -18.80 -1.17
C GLU A 83 27.66 -18.07 -0.45
N PHE A 84 26.89 -18.81 0.34
CA PHE A 84 25.82 -18.30 1.17
C PHE A 84 26.04 -18.70 2.63
N GLU A 85 25.67 -17.83 3.55
CA GLU A 85 25.67 -18.11 4.98
C GLU A 85 24.24 -18.28 5.47
N LEU A 86 23.95 -19.44 6.07
CA LEU A 86 22.66 -19.77 6.63
C LEU A 86 22.83 -20.19 8.09
N ILE A 87 22.03 -19.59 8.96
CA ILE A 87 21.98 -19.87 10.38
C ILE A 87 20.60 -20.46 10.66
N ALA A 88 20.55 -21.73 11.09
CA ALA A 88 19.32 -22.29 11.64
C ALA A 88 19.16 -21.87 13.09
N GLY A 89 17.96 -21.39 13.41
CA GLY A 89 17.62 -20.89 14.74
C GLY A 89 16.19 -21.20 15.12
N THR A 90 15.79 -20.62 16.25
CA THR A 90 14.39 -20.64 16.70
C THR A 90 13.98 -19.23 17.04
N SER A 91 12.86 -18.80 16.46
CA SER A 91 12.25 -17.49 16.69
C SER A 91 10.84 -17.66 17.20
N THR A 92 10.33 -16.69 17.96
CA THR A 92 8.90 -16.63 18.30
C THR A 92 8.19 -15.70 17.34
N ILE A 93 7.08 -16.15 16.78
CA ILE A 93 6.17 -15.31 16.00
C ILE A 93 4.83 -15.19 16.71
N HIS A 94 4.17 -14.07 16.52
CA HIS A 94 2.79 -13.84 16.95
C HIS A 94 1.90 -13.83 15.72
N LEU A 95 0.91 -14.71 15.65
CA LEU A 95 -0.09 -14.69 14.58
C LEU A 95 -1.17 -13.63 14.85
N ASN A 96 -1.41 -13.34 16.13
CA ASN A 96 -2.27 -12.27 16.62
C ASN A 96 -1.88 -11.94 18.08
N SER A 97 -2.66 -11.09 18.76
CA SER A 97 -2.39 -10.68 20.15
C SER A 97 -2.47 -11.80 21.19
N LEU A 98 -3.08 -12.95 20.87
CA LEU A 98 -3.31 -14.06 21.79
C LEU A 98 -2.54 -15.34 21.44
N VAL A 99 -2.11 -15.49 20.19
CA VAL A 99 -1.52 -16.73 19.67
C VAL A 99 -0.11 -16.48 19.18
N SER A 100 0.84 -17.20 19.78
CA SER A 100 2.24 -17.23 19.37
C SER A 100 2.73 -18.66 19.10
N TYR A 101 3.76 -18.77 18.27
CA TYR A 101 4.43 -20.02 17.93
C TYR A 101 5.94 -19.84 18.03
N ASN A 102 6.61 -20.86 18.58
CA ASN A 102 8.04 -21.03 18.39
C ASN A 102 8.25 -21.76 17.07
N ILE A 103 8.99 -21.13 16.17
CA ILE A 103 9.24 -21.61 14.82
C ILE A 103 10.72 -21.93 14.66
N TRP A 104 11.03 -22.88 13.79
CA TRP A 104 12.38 -23.05 13.26
C TRP A 104 12.53 -22.16 12.05
N ASP A 105 13.59 -21.36 12.04
CA ASP A 105 13.83 -20.35 11.04
C ASP A 105 15.24 -20.45 10.45
N LEU A 106 15.44 -19.72 9.35
CA LEU A 106 16.76 -19.48 8.77
C LEU A 106 17.02 -17.98 8.75
N ASN A 107 18.13 -17.57 9.36
CA ASN A 107 18.55 -16.17 9.50
C ASN A 107 17.49 -15.27 10.18
N GLY A 108 16.81 -15.79 11.21
CA GLY A 108 15.85 -15.04 12.01
C GLY A 108 14.50 -14.77 11.34
N ARG A 109 14.17 -15.48 10.25
CA ARG A 109 12.94 -15.20 9.48
C ARG A 109 12.28 -16.40 8.82
N ILE A 110 10.97 -16.26 8.60
CA ILE A 110 10.14 -17.18 7.81
C ILE A 110 9.40 -16.45 6.66
N PRO A 111 9.40 -17.03 5.45
CA PRO A 111 10.32 -18.07 5.01
C PRO A 111 11.79 -17.57 5.08
N GLY A 112 12.73 -18.52 5.08
CA GLY A 112 14.16 -18.23 5.04
C GLY A 112 14.57 -17.44 3.77
N PRO A 113 15.86 -17.08 3.65
CA PRO A 113 16.35 -16.30 2.52
C PRO A 113 16.20 -17.01 1.17
N THR A 114 15.66 -16.28 0.19
CA THR A 114 15.55 -16.74 -1.19
C THR A 114 16.91 -16.62 -1.87
N LEU A 115 17.67 -17.71 -1.89
CA LEU A 115 19.00 -17.75 -2.50
C LEU A 115 18.89 -17.68 -4.03
N ARG A 116 19.65 -16.78 -4.66
CA ARG A 116 19.67 -16.58 -6.12
C ARG A 116 21.07 -16.72 -6.67
N ALA A 117 21.20 -17.55 -7.69
CA ALA A 117 22.46 -17.85 -8.37
C ALA A 117 22.28 -17.86 -9.90
N LYS A 118 23.40 -17.86 -10.63
CA LYS A 118 23.42 -18.05 -12.08
C LYS A 118 23.72 -19.50 -12.44
N ALA A 119 23.18 -19.97 -13.57
CA ALA A 119 23.49 -21.29 -14.10
C ALA A 119 25.01 -21.46 -14.32
N GLY A 120 25.54 -22.62 -13.93
CA GLY A 120 26.96 -22.95 -14.03
C GLY A 120 27.80 -22.62 -12.79
N GLU A 121 27.30 -21.78 -11.87
CA GLU A 121 27.98 -21.52 -10.60
C GLU A 121 27.89 -22.75 -9.67
N ARG A 122 28.96 -23.02 -8.92
CA ARG A 122 28.91 -23.99 -7.80
C ARG A 122 28.36 -23.28 -6.58
N ILE A 123 27.36 -23.88 -5.93
CA ILE A 123 26.82 -23.34 -4.69
C ILE A 123 27.58 -23.92 -3.51
N ARG A 124 27.99 -23.05 -2.58
CA ARG A 124 28.49 -23.42 -1.26
C ARG A 124 27.60 -22.78 -0.21
N VAL A 125 27.08 -23.58 0.71
CA VAL A 125 26.30 -23.07 1.84
C VAL A 125 27.11 -23.33 3.09
N LEU A 126 27.49 -22.26 3.78
CA LEU A 126 28.04 -22.31 5.13
C LEU A 126 26.85 -22.33 6.08
N PHE A 127 26.53 -23.52 6.57
CA PHE A 127 25.40 -23.72 7.46
C PHE A 127 25.88 -23.78 8.90
N LEU A 128 25.31 -22.93 9.74
CA LEU A 128 25.52 -22.92 11.18
C LEU A 128 24.21 -23.30 11.88
N ASN A 129 24.22 -24.40 12.62
CA ASN A 129 23.11 -24.73 13.49
C ASN A 129 23.28 -24.04 14.85
N GLN A 130 22.45 -23.03 15.13
CA GLN A 130 22.36 -22.37 16.44
C GLN A 130 21.12 -22.80 17.24
N ALA A 131 20.31 -23.70 16.70
CA ALA A 131 19.17 -24.25 17.43
C ALA A 131 19.62 -25.31 18.45
N GLY A 132 18.76 -25.57 19.44
CA GLY A 132 18.98 -26.61 20.46
C GLY A 132 18.75 -28.04 19.97
N HIS A 133 18.47 -28.24 18.68
CA HIS A 133 18.05 -29.52 18.09
C HIS A 133 18.76 -29.77 16.76
N SER A 134 18.76 -31.04 16.32
CA SER A 134 19.37 -31.40 15.04
C SER A 134 18.57 -30.85 13.86
N HIS A 135 19.29 -30.23 12.93
CA HIS A 135 18.83 -29.97 11.56
C HIS A 135 19.74 -30.78 10.63
N SER A 136 19.26 -31.97 10.23
CA SER A 136 20.02 -32.99 9.47
C SER A 136 19.27 -33.41 8.22
#